data_AF-A0A7W4EYQ8-F1
#
_entry.id   AF-A0A7W4EYQ8-F1
#
_cell.length_a   1.000
_cell.length_b   1.000
_cell.length_c   1.000
_cell.angle_alpha   90.00
_cell.angle_beta   90.00
_cell.angle_gamma   90.00
#
_symmetry.space_group_name_H-M   'P 1'
#
loop_
_entity.id
_entity.type
_entity.pdbx_description
1 polymer ?
#
loop_
_entity_poly.entity_id
_entity_poly.type
_entity_poly.pdbx_seq_one_letter_code
_entity_poly.pdbx_strand_id
1 'polypeptide(L)'
;RAGIDFDLSKFKLIDAQVIFHKMEPRNLTAAYKFYCGKDLEGAHSAEADTLATFEVIDAQVGKYEELPKDINGLSEFSFHNKFADLAGFIAFNENKEEIFTFGKYKGQPVKEVFQKDIGYFGWIQNADFPLYTKKVLTTIQLRSKF
;
A
#
# COMPACT_ATOMS: atom_id res chain seq x y z
N ARG A 1 -45.52 -5.36 -6.71
CA ARG A 1 -45.17 -3.96 -7.09
C ARG A 1 -46.47 -3.14 -7.05
N ALA A 2 -46.51 -1.98 -6.40
CA ALA A 2 -47.76 -1.33 -5.97
C ALA A 2 -48.49 -0.43 -7.01
N GLY A 3 -48.10 -0.44 -8.29
CA GLY A 3 -48.82 0.29 -9.35
C GLY A 3 -48.79 1.83 -9.27
N ILE A 4 -47.93 2.40 -8.42
CA ILE A 4 -47.74 3.85 -8.28
C ILE A 4 -46.66 4.33 -9.25
N ASP A 5 -46.94 5.39 -10.00
CA ASP A 5 -45.95 6.10 -10.81
C ASP A 5 -45.06 6.97 -9.91
N PHE A 6 -43.80 6.57 -9.77
CA PHE A 6 -42.85 7.17 -8.83
C PHE A 6 -41.94 8.15 -9.58
N ASP A 7 -42.39 9.40 -9.67
CA ASP A 7 -41.66 10.48 -10.32
C ASP A 7 -40.52 11.02 -9.42
N LEU A 8 -39.30 10.55 -9.70
CA LEU A 8 -38.08 10.96 -8.99
C LEU A 8 -37.76 12.46 -9.11
N SER A 9 -38.29 13.16 -10.13
CA SER A 9 -37.98 14.58 -10.35
C SER A 9 -38.54 15.50 -9.25
N LYS A 10 -39.53 15.01 -8.49
CA LYS A 10 -40.18 15.73 -7.39
C LYS A 10 -39.44 15.60 -6.05
N PHE A 11 -38.45 14.73 -5.96
CA PHE A 11 -37.71 14.46 -4.73
C PHE A 11 -36.31 15.06 -4.78
N LYS A 12 -35.86 15.60 -3.64
CA LYS A 12 -34.45 15.95 -3.42
C LYS A 12 -33.82 14.83 -2.62
N LEU A 13 -32.95 14.05 -3.26
CA LEU A 13 -32.22 12.97 -2.60
C LEU A 13 -31.06 13.55 -1.80
N ILE A 14 -30.97 13.16 -0.53
CA ILE A 14 -29.88 13.52 0.36
C ILE A 14 -29.13 12.24 0.69
N ASP A 15 -27.84 12.21 0.39
CA ASP A 15 -26.96 11.07 0.63
C ASP A 15 -25.98 11.41 1.75
N ALA A 16 -26.18 10.78 2.91
CA ALA A 16 -25.33 10.97 4.08
C ALA A 16 -23.88 10.51 3.84
N GLN A 17 -23.67 9.47 3.02
CA GLN A 17 -22.34 8.96 2.70
C GLN A 17 -21.56 9.95 1.84
N VAL A 18 -22.22 10.55 0.85
CA VAL A 18 -21.61 11.60 0.01
C VAL A 18 -21.21 12.81 0.85
N ILE A 19 -22.05 13.22 1.80
CA ILE A 19 -21.73 14.32 2.71
C ILE A 19 -20.50 13.95 3.55
N PHE A 20 -20.49 12.77 4.19
CA PHE A 20 -19.36 12.32 5.01
C PHE A 20 -18.04 12.31 4.23
N HIS A 21 -17.99 11.70 3.04
CA HIS A 21 -16.75 11.64 2.25
C HIS A 21 -16.26 13.02 1.77
N LYS A 22 -17.16 13.99 1.59
CA LYS A 22 -16.77 15.38 1.24
C LYS A 22 -16.22 16.15 2.42
N MET A 23 -16.78 15.91 3.62
CA MET A 23 -16.37 16.58 4.84
C MET A 23 -15.15 15.94 5.50
N GLU A 24 -14.92 14.64 5.27
CA GLU A 24 -13.81 13.87 5.82
C GLU A 24 -12.94 13.26 4.70
N PRO A 25 -12.15 14.08 3.96
CA PRO A 25 -11.26 13.57 2.93
C PRO A 25 -10.21 12.62 3.49
N ARG A 26 -9.88 11.56 2.74
CA ARG A 26 -8.80 10.63 3.08
C ARG A 26 -7.48 11.06 2.44
N ASN A 27 -6.93 12.18 2.90
CA ASN A 27 -5.65 12.73 2.44
C ASN A 27 -4.79 13.22 3.61
N LEU A 28 -3.52 13.53 3.34
CA LEU A 28 -2.57 13.96 4.37
C LEU A 28 -3.01 15.25 5.08
N THR A 29 -3.53 16.24 4.34
CA THR A 29 -4.02 17.50 4.91
C THR A 29 -5.13 17.27 5.95
N ALA A 30 -6.13 16.45 5.61
CA ALA A 30 -7.22 16.12 6.52
C ALA A 30 -6.73 15.30 7.72
N ALA A 31 -5.82 14.34 7.50
CA ALA A 31 -5.21 13.57 8.59
C ALA A 31 -4.40 14.47 9.54
N TYR A 32 -3.60 15.38 9.00
CA TYR A 32 -2.80 16.32 9.78
C TYR A 32 -3.67 17.27 10.60
N LYS A 33 -4.77 17.75 10.01
CA LYS A 33 -5.76 18.55 10.74
C LYS A 33 -6.45 17.76 11.84
N PHE A 34 -6.86 16.52 11.56
CA PHE A 34 -7.60 15.68 12.50
C PHE A 34 -6.74 15.20 13.69
N TYR A 35 -5.51 14.76 13.42
CA TYR A 35 -4.63 14.20 14.45
C TYR A 35 -3.80 15.29 15.16
N CYS A 36 -3.32 16.30 14.42
CA CYS A 36 -2.39 17.29 14.95
C CYS A 36 -3.03 18.67 15.18
N GLY A 37 -4.26 18.91 14.70
CA GLY A 37 -4.94 20.21 14.80
C GLY A 37 -4.34 21.30 13.89
N LYS A 38 -3.37 20.95 13.04
CA LYS A 38 -2.59 21.88 12.21
C LYS A 38 -3.05 21.87 10.77
N ASP A 39 -2.88 23.01 10.09
CA ASP A 39 -3.07 23.10 8.64
C ASP A 39 -1.75 22.79 7.92
N LEU A 40 -1.83 22.06 6.79
CA LEU A 40 -0.64 21.68 6.02
C LEU A 40 -0.25 22.83 5.08
N GLU A 41 0.64 23.70 5.54
CA GLU A 41 1.24 24.76 4.72
C GLU A 41 2.35 24.18 3.82
N GLY A 42 2.46 24.67 2.58
CA GLY A 42 3.50 24.20 1.65
C GLY A 42 3.31 22.75 1.19
N ALA A 43 2.07 22.25 1.19
CA ALA A 43 1.71 20.95 0.64
C ALA A 43 2.33 20.76 -0.76
N HIS A 44 2.82 19.55 -1.05
CA HIS A 44 3.61 19.18 -2.23
C HIS A 44 5.11 19.51 -2.18
N SER A 45 5.61 20.11 -1.10
CA SER A 45 7.04 20.07 -0.80
C SER A 45 7.38 18.77 -0.06
N ALA A 46 8.42 18.08 -0.53
CA ALA A 46 8.82 16.78 0.04
C ALA A 46 9.11 16.87 1.55
N GLU A 47 9.65 18.01 2.01
CA GLU A 47 9.94 18.24 3.42
C GLU A 47 8.68 18.42 4.26
N ALA A 48 7.75 19.29 3.85
CA ALA A 48 6.51 19.51 4.60
C ALA A 48 5.67 18.23 4.67
N ASP A 49 5.57 17.49 3.56
CA ASP A 49 4.82 16.24 3.51
C ASP A 49 5.48 15.16 4.40
N THR A 50 6.82 15.11 4.45
CA THR A 50 7.55 14.18 5.32
C THR A 50 7.34 14.51 6.79
N LEU A 51 7.44 15.78 7.18
CA LEU A 51 7.26 16.21 8.57
C LEU A 51 5.82 15.98 9.03
N ALA A 52 4.84 16.36 8.22
CA ALA A 52 3.42 16.14 8.53
C ALA A 52 3.10 14.65 8.66
N THR A 53 3.69 13.79 7.81
CA THR A 53 3.54 12.34 7.92
C THR A 53 4.08 11.81 9.24
N PHE A 54 5.27 12.27 9.64
CA PHE A 54 5.87 11.89 10.93
C PHE A 54 4.99 12.30 12.11
N GLU A 55 4.53 13.56 12.14
CA GLU A 55 3.67 14.04 13.22
C GLU A 55 2.33 13.31 13.28
N VAL A 56 1.74 12.96 12.12
CA VAL A 56 0.51 12.15 12.08
C VAL A 56 0.74 10.78 12.70
N ILE A 57 1.85 10.10 12.40
CA ILE A 57 2.16 8.79 12.97
C ILE A 57 2.33 8.90 14.49
N ASP A 58 3.07 9.89 14.97
CA ASP A 58 3.26 10.12 16.42
C ASP A 58 1.92 10.36 17.13
N ALA A 59 1.06 11.22 16.56
CA ALA A 59 -0.27 11.49 17.09
C ALA A 59 -1.20 10.26 17.05
N GLN A 60 -1.09 9.40 16.03
CA GLN A 60 -1.83 8.13 15.97
C GLN A 60 -1.41 7.20 17.12
N VAL A 61 -0.10 6.99 17.29
CA VAL A 61 0.47 6.15 18.37
C VAL A 61 0.08 6.67 19.76
N GLY A 62 0.00 8.00 19.92
CA GLY A 62 -0.46 8.63 21.17
C GLY A 62 -1.97 8.50 21.41
N LYS A 63 -2.79 8.40 20.36
CA LYS A 63 -4.26 8.40 20.44
C LYS A 63 -4.88 7.02 20.62
N TYR A 64 -4.34 6.01 19.94
CA TYR A 64 -4.91 4.66 19.92
C TYR A 64 -4.13 3.72 20.84
N GLU A 65 -4.79 3.19 21.87
CA GLU A 65 -4.15 2.27 22.82
C GLU A 65 -3.80 0.92 22.17
N GLU A 66 -4.54 0.53 21.13
CA GLU A 66 -4.33 -0.69 20.36
C GLU A 66 -3.11 -0.64 19.42
N LEU A 67 -2.57 0.56 19.15
CA LEU A 67 -1.40 0.68 18.29
C LEU A 67 -0.13 0.27 19.03
N PRO A 68 0.71 -0.61 18.45
CA PRO A 68 2.02 -0.91 19.00
C PRO A 68 2.88 0.36 19.10
N LYS A 69 3.73 0.41 20.13
CA LYS A 69 4.63 1.55 20.37
C LYS A 69 6.06 1.33 19.86
N ASP A 70 6.29 0.20 19.19
CA ASP A 70 7.55 -0.16 18.58
C ASP A 70 7.41 -0.28 17.05
N ILE A 71 8.52 -0.06 16.35
CA ILE A 71 8.56 -0.05 14.88
C ILE A 71 8.13 -1.38 14.27
N ASN A 72 8.48 -2.51 14.89
CA ASN A 72 8.13 -3.82 14.35
C ASN A 72 6.63 -4.06 14.44
N GLY A 73 6.02 -3.76 15.59
CA GLY A 73 4.59 -3.85 15.79
C GLY A 73 3.81 -2.92 14.85
N LEU A 74 4.24 -1.66 14.69
CA LEU A 74 3.61 -0.73 13.75
C LEU A 74 3.73 -1.18 12.30
N SER A 75 4.92 -1.69 11.93
CA SER A 75 5.13 -2.28 10.61
C SER A 75 4.17 -3.43 10.37
N GLU A 76 4.01 -4.34 11.35
CA GLU A 76 3.09 -5.49 11.26
C GLU A 76 1.61 -5.04 11.28
N PHE A 77 1.26 -3.97 12.00
CA PHE A 77 -0.12 -3.46 12.03
C PHE A 77 -0.53 -2.80 10.69
N SER A 78 0.42 -2.11 10.05
CA SER A 78 0.16 -1.26 8.88
C SER A 78 0.11 -2.00 7.54
N PHE A 79 0.69 -3.20 7.42
CA PHE A 79 0.73 -3.89 6.12
C PHE A 79 -0.60 -4.61 5.82
N HIS A 80 -1.10 -4.48 4.59
CA HIS A 80 -2.26 -5.26 4.12
C HIS A 80 -1.85 -6.55 3.40
N ASN A 81 -0.66 -6.58 2.79
CA ASN A 81 -0.10 -7.73 2.07
C ASN A 81 1.41 -7.82 2.37
N LYS A 82 1.93 -9.01 2.65
CA LYS A 82 3.37 -9.22 2.84
C LYS A 82 4.07 -9.25 1.49
N PHE A 83 4.73 -8.15 1.15
CA PHE A 83 5.62 -8.07 -0.01
C PHE A 83 7.07 -8.26 0.41
N ALA A 84 7.84 -8.97 -0.40
CA ALA A 84 9.29 -9.08 -0.24
C ALA A 84 10.01 -7.83 -0.79
N ASP A 85 9.35 -7.07 -1.68
CA ASP A 85 9.85 -5.80 -2.19
C ASP A 85 8.88 -4.63 -1.94
N LEU A 86 9.41 -3.41 -1.84
CA LEU A 86 8.62 -2.20 -1.55
C LEU A 86 7.67 -1.81 -2.70
N ALA A 87 7.97 -2.23 -3.92
CA ALA A 87 7.19 -1.90 -5.11
C ALA A 87 6.06 -2.92 -5.38
N GLY A 88 5.96 -3.97 -4.57
CA GLY A 88 4.88 -4.96 -4.64
C GLY A 88 4.97 -5.92 -5.83
N PHE A 89 6.14 -6.04 -6.47
CA PHE A 89 6.39 -6.98 -7.57
C PHE A 89 6.59 -8.42 -7.09
N ILE A 90 7.00 -8.60 -5.82
CA ILE A 90 7.29 -9.87 -5.18
C ILE A 90 6.50 -9.95 -3.88
N ALA A 91 5.57 -10.90 -3.80
CA ALA A 91 4.76 -11.16 -2.60
C ALA A 91 5.19 -12.47 -1.94
N PHE A 92 4.72 -12.70 -0.71
CA PHE A 92 4.76 -14.01 -0.09
C PHE A 92 3.42 -14.74 -0.31
N ASN A 93 3.47 -16.01 -0.72
CA ASN A 93 2.30 -16.87 -0.73
C ASN A 93 1.96 -17.40 0.68
N GLU A 94 0.91 -18.23 0.80
CA GLU A 94 0.49 -18.84 2.08
C GLU A 94 1.58 -19.72 2.72
N ASN A 95 2.47 -20.30 1.89
CA ASN A 95 3.62 -21.08 2.32
C ASN A 95 4.84 -20.23 2.68
N LYS A 96 4.72 -18.89 2.68
CA LYS A 96 5.79 -17.91 2.89
C LYS A 96 6.92 -17.98 1.85
N GLU A 97 6.60 -18.37 0.63
CA GLU A 97 7.54 -18.37 -0.50
C GLU A 97 7.40 -17.09 -1.32
N GLU A 98 8.53 -16.54 -1.80
CA GLU A 98 8.51 -15.37 -2.68
C GLU A 98 7.90 -15.73 -4.05
N ILE A 99 6.81 -15.07 -4.44
CA ILE A 99 6.09 -15.23 -5.70
C ILE A 99 6.09 -13.94 -6.52
N PHE A 100 6.06 -14.08 -7.85
CA PHE A 100 5.84 -12.92 -8.72
C PHE A 100 4.38 -12.44 -8.65
N THR A 101 4.17 -11.13 -8.59
CA THR A 101 2.81 -10.53 -8.66
C THR A 101 2.48 -9.99 -10.06
N PHE A 102 3.42 -10.09 -11.00
CA PHE A 102 3.36 -9.52 -12.33
C PHE A 102 3.86 -10.50 -13.40
N GLY A 103 3.65 -10.12 -14.67
CA GLY A 103 4.23 -10.81 -15.82
C GLY A 103 3.69 -12.22 -16.07
N LYS A 104 4.37 -12.93 -16.97
CA LYS A 104 4.00 -14.29 -17.42
C LYS A 104 3.93 -15.31 -16.28
N TYR A 105 4.77 -15.13 -15.25
CA TYR A 105 4.89 -16.06 -14.12
C TYR A 105 4.17 -15.57 -12.86
N LYS A 106 3.19 -14.66 -13.00
CA LYS A 106 2.37 -14.19 -11.88
C LYS A 106 1.79 -15.36 -11.08
N GLY A 107 1.93 -15.30 -9.76
CA GLY A 107 1.51 -16.31 -8.80
C GLY A 107 2.49 -17.46 -8.59
N GLN A 108 3.56 -17.55 -9.39
CA GLN A 108 4.51 -18.66 -9.31
C GLN A 108 5.71 -18.30 -8.41
N PRO A 109 6.29 -19.29 -7.70
CA PRO A 109 7.49 -19.09 -6.89
C PRO A 109 8.67 -18.59 -7.72
N VAL A 110 9.32 -17.52 -7.26
CA VAL A 110 10.47 -16.90 -7.94
C VAL A 110 11.59 -17.90 -8.14
N LYS A 111 11.87 -18.73 -7.12
CA LYS A 111 12.90 -19.77 -7.14
C LYS A 111 12.66 -20.79 -8.26
N GLU A 112 11.44 -21.27 -8.41
CA GLU A 112 11.09 -22.25 -9.45
C GLU A 112 11.22 -21.65 -10.85
N VAL A 113 10.75 -20.40 -11.03
CA VAL A 113 10.85 -19.69 -12.30
C VAL A 113 12.31 -19.50 -12.71
N PHE A 114 13.20 -19.13 -11.79
CA PHE A 114 14.61 -18.95 -12.12
C PHE A 114 15.35 -20.25 -12.44
N GLN A 115 14.87 -21.40 -11.96
CA GLN A 115 15.38 -22.71 -12.36
C GLN A 115 14.86 -23.14 -13.73
N LYS A 116 13.57 -22.88 -14.01
CA LYS A 116 12.90 -23.26 -15.25
C LYS A 116 13.27 -22.36 -16.44
N ASP A 117 13.43 -21.06 -16.19
CA ASP A 117 13.66 -20.02 -17.19
C ASP A 117 14.74 -19.05 -16.69
N ILE A 118 15.99 -19.47 -16.87
CA ILE A 118 17.18 -18.69 -16.47
C ILE A 118 17.21 -17.32 -17.20
N GLY A 119 16.66 -17.26 -18.42
CA GLY A 119 16.59 -16.03 -19.20
C GLY A 119 15.71 -14.96 -18.56
N TYR A 120 14.69 -15.36 -17.80
CA TYR A 120 13.77 -14.44 -17.14
C TYR A 120 14.47 -13.56 -16.09
N PHE A 121 15.41 -14.12 -15.33
CA PHE A 121 16.22 -13.32 -14.39
C PHE A 121 17.03 -12.25 -15.13
N GLY A 122 17.70 -12.64 -16.23
CA GLY A 122 18.46 -11.70 -17.05
C GLY A 122 17.60 -10.59 -17.65
N TRP A 123 16.40 -10.91 -18.11
CA TRP A 123 15.43 -9.92 -18.57
C TRP A 123 15.06 -8.93 -17.45
N ILE A 124 14.73 -9.41 -16.24
CA ILE A 124 14.38 -8.53 -15.11
C ILE A 124 15.54 -7.59 -14.75
N GLN A 125 16.78 -8.09 -14.73
CA GLN A 125 17.94 -7.26 -14.39
C GLN A 125 18.15 -6.11 -15.41
N ASN A 126 17.80 -6.34 -16.68
CA ASN A 126 17.91 -5.33 -17.74
C ASN A 126 16.65 -4.46 -17.90
N ALA A 127 15.48 -4.94 -17.47
CA ALA A 127 14.24 -4.19 -17.52
C ALA A 127 14.20 -3.06 -16.49
N ASP A 128 13.25 -2.13 -16.65
CA ASP A 128 13.08 -0.97 -15.77
C ASP A 128 12.32 -1.34 -14.48
N PHE A 129 13.03 -1.97 -13.55
CA PHE A 129 12.55 -2.23 -12.20
C PHE A 129 13.34 -1.42 -11.17
N PRO A 130 12.71 -1.02 -10.04
CA PRO A 130 13.41 -0.40 -8.94
C PRO A 130 14.62 -1.23 -8.49
N LEU A 131 15.74 -0.55 -8.19
CA LEU A 131 16.98 -1.22 -7.79
C LEU A 131 16.78 -2.14 -6.58
N TYR A 132 15.88 -1.77 -5.66
CA TYR A 132 15.55 -2.61 -4.51
C TYR A 132 14.88 -3.93 -4.92
N THR A 133 13.89 -3.89 -5.81
CA THR A 133 13.26 -5.10 -6.37
C THR A 133 14.29 -5.99 -7.05
N LYS A 134 15.21 -5.40 -7.85
CA LYS A 134 16.30 -6.15 -8.48
C LYS A 134 17.23 -6.80 -7.44
N LYS A 135 17.58 -6.09 -6.35
CA LYS A 135 18.38 -6.64 -5.25
C LYS A 135 17.70 -7.81 -4.54
N VAL A 136 16.40 -7.71 -4.26
CA VAL A 136 15.59 -8.79 -3.66
C VAL A 136 15.66 -10.04 -4.55
N LEU A 137 15.39 -9.87 -5.85
CA LEU A 137 15.44 -10.97 -6.82
C LEU A 137 16.84 -11.59 -6.95
N THR A 138 17.89 -10.77 -6.98
CA THR A 138 19.28 -11.27 -6.97
C THR A 138 19.57 -12.07 -5.70
N THR A 139 19.08 -11.63 -4.54
CA THR A 139 19.24 -12.34 -3.28
C THR A 139 18.50 -13.68 -3.29
N ILE A 140 17.30 -13.76 -3.86
CA ILE A 140 16.57 -15.03 -4.09
C ILE A 140 17.38 -15.95 -5.00
N GLN A 141 17.93 -15.41 -6.10
CA GLN A 141 18.70 -16.19 -7.07
C GLN A 141 19.98 -16.77 -6.45
N LEU A 142 20.70 -16.01 -5.63
CA LEU A 142 21.89 -16.49 -4.92
C LEU A 142 21.53 -17.59 -3.91
N ARG A 143 20.45 -17.42 -3.13
CA ARG A 143 19.93 -18.44 -2.19
C ARG A 143 19.41 -19.71 -2.87
N SER A 144 19.18 -19.67 -4.17
CA SER A 144 18.64 -20.81 -4.93
C SER A 144 19.73 -21.66 -5.59
N LYS A 145 20.96 -21.13 -5.68
CA LYS A 145 22.14 -21.82 -6.24
C LYS A 145 22.97 -22.56 -5.19
N PHE A 146 22.73 -22.31 -3.91
CA PHE A 146 23.37 -22.90 -2.74
C PHE A 146 22.30 -23.42 -1.79
#